data_AF-A0A2S9G0T1-F1
#
_entry.id   AF-A0A2S9G0T1-F1
#
_cell.length_a   1.000
_cell.length_b   1.000
_cell.length_c   1.000
_cell.angle_alpha   90.00
_cell.angle_beta   90.00
_cell.angle_gamma   90.00
#
_symmetry.space_group_name_H-M   'P 1'
#
loop_
_entity.id
_entity.type
_entity.pdbx_description
1 polymer ?
#
loop_
_entity_poly.entity_id
_entity_poly.type
_entity_poly.pdbx_seq_one_letter_code
_entity_poly.pdbx_strand_id
1 'polypeptide(L)'
;DADGLHPMNLGRLVLNEPAPLPCTPRGIVHLLRRYQVEIAGAHVVVIGRGVTVGRPLGLLLTRRSENATVTLCHTATRHLPQITR
;
A
#
# COMPACT_ATOMS: atom_id res chain seq x y z
N ASP A 1 -3.31 4.42 -19.20
CA ASP A 1 -2.71 3.56 -18.15
C ASP A 1 -3.81 3.06 -17.23
N ALA A 2 -4.45 1.94 -17.59
CA ALA A 2 -5.52 1.35 -16.79
C ALA A 2 -4.98 0.57 -15.58
N ASP A 3 -3.72 0.13 -15.65
CA ASP A 3 -3.06 -0.63 -14.59
C ASP A 3 -2.49 0.28 -13.50
N GLY A 4 -2.34 1.58 -13.77
CA GLY A 4 -1.90 2.59 -12.80
C GLY A 4 -0.39 2.62 -12.55
N LEU A 5 0.40 1.94 -13.39
CA LEU A 5 1.83 1.76 -13.23
C LEU A 5 2.67 2.74 -14.07
N HIS A 6 2.04 3.58 -14.89
CA HIS A 6 2.73 4.62 -15.62
C HIS A 6 3.44 5.55 -14.62
N PRO A 7 4.71 5.93 -14.83
CA PRO A 7 5.49 6.70 -13.86
C PRO A 7 4.79 7.98 -13.38
N MET A 8 4.07 8.67 -14.29
CA MET A 8 3.27 9.85 -13.94
C MET A 8 2.15 9.54 -12.92
N ASN A 9 1.46 8.40 -13.05
CA ASN A 9 0.40 8.00 -12.13
C ASN A 9 0.96 7.56 -10.78
N LEU A 10 2.12 6.87 -10.77
CA LEU A 10 2.83 6.55 -9.55
C LEU A 10 3.34 7.82 -8.83
N GLY A 11 3.84 8.80 -9.58
CA GLY A 11 4.21 10.12 -9.05
C GLY A 11 3.02 10.84 -8.44
N ARG A 12 1.88 10.87 -9.14
CA ARG A 12 0.62 11.42 -8.60
C ARG A 12 0.12 10.68 -7.37
N LEU A 13 0.28 9.35 -7.29
CA LEU A 13 -0.01 8.58 -6.08
C LEU A 13 0.84 9.05 -4.90
N VAL A 14 2.15 9.27 -5.10
CA VAL A 14 3.06 9.80 -4.06
C VAL A 14 2.64 11.20 -3.62
N LEU A 15 2.27 12.07 -4.57
CA LEU A 15 1.80 13.44 -4.30
C LEU A 15 0.35 13.51 -3.78
N ASN A 16 -0.33 12.36 -3.70
CA ASN A 16 -1.75 12.26 -3.38
C ASN A 16 -2.68 13.06 -4.32
N GLU A 17 -2.34 13.09 -5.61
CA GLU A 17 -3.12 13.73 -6.68
C GLU A 17 -4.04 12.72 -7.41
N PRO A 18 -5.13 13.20 -8.05
CA PRO A 18 -6.01 12.36 -8.86
C PRO A 18 -5.30 11.69 -10.05
N ALA A 19 -5.33 10.35 -10.08
CA ALA A 19 -4.80 9.51 -11.15
C ALA A 19 -5.37 8.09 -11.07
N PRO A 20 -5.29 7.29 -12.16
CA PRO A 20 -5.40 5.83 -12.07
C PRO A 20 -4.46 5.27 -11.00
N LEU A 21 -4.96 4.40 -10.14
CA LEU A 21 -4.19 3.76 -9.06
C LEU A 21 -3.77 2.34 -9.49
N PRO A 22 -2.62 1.85 -9.01
CA PRO A 22 -2.17 0.48 -9.22
C PRO A 22 -3.26 -0.55 -8.93
N CYS A 23 -3.58 -1.41 -9.91
CA CYS A 23 -4.80 -2.21 -9.87
C CYS A 23 -4.85 -3.15 -8.65
N THR A 24 -3.73 -3.81 -8.33
CA THR A 24 -3.64 -4.80 -7.26
C THR A 24 -3.68 -4.13 -5.87
N PRO A 25 -2.86 -3.11 -5.56
CA PRO A 25 -3.00 -2.34 -4.32
C PRO A 25 -4.41 -1.77 -4.11
N ARG A 26 -5.02 -1.22 -5.16
CA ARG A 26 -6.40 -0.70 -5.09
C ARG A 26 -7.40 -1.81 -4.79
N GLY A 27 -7.24 -2.98 -5.41
CA GLY A 27 -8.05 -4.16 -5.15
C GLY A 27 -7.97 -4.63 -3.70
N ILE A 28 -6.76 -4.68 -3.12
CA ILE A 28 -6.54 -5.03 -1.71
C ILE A 28 -7.30 -4.06 -0.78
N VAL A 29 -7.12 -2.76 -0.97
CA VAL A 29 -7.83 -1.74 -0.16
C VAL A 29 -9.35 -1.84 -0.33
N HIS A 30 -9.82 -2.09 -1.55
CA HIS A 30 -11.24 -2.29 -1.82
C HIS A 30 -11.81 -3.50 -1.06
N LEU A 31 -11.09 -4.62 -1.04
CA LEU A 31 -11.50 -5.82 -0.30
C LEU A 31 -11.52 -5.56 1.22
N LEU A 32 -10.47 -4.94 1.78
CA LEU A 32 -10.43 -4.59 3.20
C LEU A 32 -11.64 -3.75 3.63
N ARG A 33 -11.99 -2.73 2.82
CA ARG A 33 -13.18 -1.89 3.04
C ARG A 33 -14.49 -2.68 2.91
N ARG A 34 -14.61 -3.50 1.87
CA ARG A 34 -15.82 -4.31 1.60
C ARG A 34 -16.13 -5.27 2.75
N TYR A 35 -15.09 -5.84 3.36
CA TYR A 35 -15.21 -6.76 4.47
C TYR A 35 -15.06 -6.07 5.85
N GLN A 36 -15.10 -4.74 5.90
CA GLN A 36 -15.08 -3.95 7.14
C GLN A 36 -13.89 -4.29 8.06
N VAL A 37 -12.73 -4.59 7.48
CA VAL A 37 -11.50 -4.77 8.25
C VAL A 37 -11.07 -3.42 8.81
N GLU A 38 -10.89 -3.33 10.13
CA GLU A 38 -10.39 -2.12 10.77
C GLU A 38 -8.92 -1.88 10.37
N ILE A 39 -8.70 -0.84 9.57
CA ILE A 39 -7.37 -0.43 9.09
C ILE A 39 -6.89 0.88 9.70
N ALA A 40 -7.80 1.74 10.15
CA ALA A 40 -7.46 3.02 10.75
C ALA A 40 -6.79 2.78 12.11
N GLY A 41 -5.56 3.29 12.26
CA GLY A 41 -4.74 3.06 13.45
C GLY A 41 -4.05 1.69 13.50
N ALA A 42 -4.32 0.79 12.54
CA ALA A 42 -3.67 -0.51 12.50
C ALA A 42 -2.18 -0.39 12.10
N HIS A 43 -1.35 -1.30 12.63
CA HIS A 43 0.01 -1.51 12.15
C HIS A 43 0.00 -2.56 11.04
N VAL A 44 0.27 -2.14 9.81
CA VAL A 44 0.29 -3.02 8.63
C VAL A 44 1.72 -3.26 8.18
N VAL A 45 2.08 -4.53 8.01
CA VAL A 45 3.39 -4.92 7.49
C VAL A 45 3.25 -5.41 6.05
N VAL A 46 3.90 -4.71 5.13
CA VAL A 46 3.95 -5.10 3.72
C VAL A 46 5.29 -5.77 3.44
N ILE A 47 5.27 -7.06 3.11
CA ILE A 47 6.48 -7.82 2.79
C ILE A 47 6.68 -7.84 1.27
N GLY A 48 7.74 -7.18 0.81
CA GLY A 48 8.07 -7.02 -0.61
C GLY A 48 7.90 -5.58 -1.06
N ARG A 49 8.85 -5.09 -1.88
CA ARG A 49 8.96 -3.67 -2.30
C ARG A 49 8.93 -3.48 -3.83
N GLY A 50 8.22 -4.38 -4.52
CA GLY A 50 7.99 -4.27 -5.97
C GLY A 50 7.13 -3.06 -6.33
N VAL A 51 7.29 -2.58 -7.57
CA VAL A 51 6.50 -1.45 -8.10
C VAL A 51 5.06 -1.81 -8.42
N THR A 52 4.77 -3.10 -8.63
CA THR A 52 3.42 -3.61 -8.96
C THR A 52 2.49 -3.68 -7.75
N VAL A 53 3.04 -3.95 -6.56
CA VAL A 53 2.25 -4.15 -5.33
C VAL A 53 2.84 -3.43 -4.12
N GLY A 54 4.03 -3.84 -3.68
CA GLY A 54 4.55 -3.49 -2.35
C GLY A 54 4.68 -1.99 -2.08
N ARG A 55 5.41 -1.27 -2.93
CA ARG A 55 5.60 0.19 -2.80
C ARG A 55 4.26 0.96 -2.86
N PRO A 56 3.43 0.78 -3.89
CA PRO A 56 2.16 1.51 -3.97
C PRO A 56 1.15 1.12 -2.90
N LEU A 57 1.11 -0.13 -2.42
CA LEU A 57 0.21 -0.53 -1.34
C LEU A 57 0.49 0.23 -0.04
N GLY A 58 1.77 0.41 0.30
CA GLY A 58 2.14 1.20 1.46
C GLY A 58 1.65 2.65 1.36
N LEU A 59 1.79 3.27 0.18
CA LEU A 59 1.30 4.63 -0.07
C LEU A 59 -0.23 4.75 0.02
N LEU A 60 -0.98 3.72 -0.40
CA LEU A 60 -2.43 3.74 -0.27
C LEU A 60 -2.89 3.60 1.18
N LEU A 61 -2.27 2.69 1.94
CA LEU A 61 -2.66 2.41 3.32
C LEU A 61 -2.33 3.56 4.29
N THR A 62 -1.33 4.38 3.98
CA THR A 62 -0.97 5.56 4.79
C THR A 62 -1.78 6.82 4.47
N ARG A 63 -2.66 6.80 3.45
CA ARG A 63 -3.56 7.93 3.17
C ARG A 63 -4.51 8.15 4.33
N ARG A 64 -4.98 9.39 4.50
CA ARG A 64 -5.94 9.76 5.57
C ARG A 64 -7.21 8.90 5.58
N SER A 65 -7.63 8.37 4.43
CA SER A 65 -8.82 7.53 4.29
C SER A 65 -8.66 6.07 4.77
N GLU A 66 -7.43 5.60 4.95
CA GLU A 66 -7.08 4.26 5.45
C GLU A 66 -6.38 4.38 6.80
N ASN A 67 -5.55 5.41 6.97
CA ASN A 67 -4.94 5.87 8.21
C ASN A 67 -4.16 4.79 8.99
N ALA A 68 -3.50 3.87 8.27
CA ALA A 68 -2.69 2.83 8.84
C ALA A 68 -1.24 3.29 9.04
N THR A 69 -0.58 2.77 10.07
CA THR A 69 0.88 2.82 10.19
C THR A 69 1.47 1.67 9.40
N VAL A 70 2.33 1.94 8.41
CA VAL A 70 2.85 0.90 7.51
C VAL A 70 4.34 0.69 7.71
N THR A 71 4.77 -0.58 7.82
CA THR A 71 6.18 -0.98 7.71
C THR A 71 6.41 -1.75 6.42
N LEU A 72 7.29 -1.25 5.57
CA LEU A 72 7.68 -1.92 4.32
C LEU A 72 8.93 -2.79 4.55
N CYS A 73 8.75 -4.10 4.47
CA CYS A 73 9.81 -5.10 4.60
C CYS A 73 10.28 -5.61 3.23
N HIS A 74 11.48 -6.17 3.19
CA HIS A 74 12.11 -6.71 1.98
C HIS A 74 13.21 -7.72 2.32
N THR A 75 13.88 -8.25 1.30
CA THR A 75 14.91 -9.29 1.43
C THR A 75 16.03 -8.98 2.43
N ALA A 76 16.39 -7.71 2.59
CA ALA A 76 17.40 -7.28 3.57
C ALA A 76 16.83 -6.85 4.96
N THR A 77 15.53 -7.02 5.21
CA THR A 77 14.93 -6.67 6.51
C THR A 77 15.40 -7.64 7.58
N ARG A 78 15.99 -7.12 8.67
CA ARG A 78 16.38 -7.90 9.84
C ARG A 78 15.18 -8.13 10.75
N HIS A 79 15.19 -9.24 11.49
CA HIS A 79 14.15 -9.54 12.50
C HIS A 79 12.72 -9.52 11.92
N LEU A 80 12.56 -10.01 10.68
CA LEU A 80 11.25 -10.03 10.01
C LEU A 80 10.15 -10.70 10.85
N PRO A 81 10.38 -11.85 11.54
CA PRO A 81 9.36 -12.47 12.38
C PRO A 81 8.92 -11.62 13.57
N GLN A 82 9.72 -10.65 14.02
CA GLN A 82 9.38 -9.73 15.10
C GLN A 82 8.55 -8.56 14.59
N ILE A 83 8.78 -8.12 13.35
CA ILE A 83 8.06 -7.01 12.72
C ILE A 83 6.64 -7.44 12.35
N THR A 84 6.43 -8.70 11.96
CA THR A 84 5.13 -9.24 11.47
C THR A 84 4.23 -9.83 12.56
N ARG A 85 4.41 -9.46 13.83
CA ARG A 85 3.59 -9.98 14.95
C ARG A 85 2.38 -9.12 15.24
#